data_AF-A0A844GP31-F1
#
_entry.id   AF-A0A844GP31-F1
#
_cell.length_a   1.000
_cell.length_b   1.000
_cell.length_c   1.000
_cell.angle_alpha   90.00
_cell.angle_beta   90.00
_cell.angle_gamma   90.00
#
_symmetry.space_group_name_H-M   'P 1'
#
loop_
_entity.id
_entity.type
_entity.pdbx_description
1 polymer ?
#
loop_
_entity_poly.entity_id
_entity_poly.type
_entity_poly.pdbx_seq_one_letter_code
_entity_poly.pdbx_strand_id
1 'polypeptide(L)' 'MSALYMIVGTLVALGVLVTFHEFGHFWVARRCGVKVLRFSVGFGMPLLRWHDKKGTEFVVAAIPLGGYVKMLDE' A
#
# COMPACT_ATOMS: atom_id res chain seq x y z
N MET A 1 -9.43 -20.01 21.94
CA MET A 1 -8.22 -19.39 21.36
C MET A 1 -7.92 -19.94 19.96
N SER A 2 -8.91 -19.97 19.05
CA SER A 2 -8.79 -20.74 17.79
C SER A 2 -9.17 -19.92 16.54
N ALA A 3 -10.38 -19.36 16.46
CA ALA A 3 -10.80 -18.60 15.26
C ALA A 3 -10.24 -17.17 15.22
N LEU A 4 -10.27 -16.45 16.35
CA LEU A 4 -9.80 -15.06 16.41
C LEU A 4 -8.34 -14.91 16.01
N TYR A 5 -7.48 -15.83 16.49
CA TYR A 5 -6.05 -15.84 16.14
C TYR A 5 -5.83 -16.10 14.65
N MET A 6 -6.56 -17.04 14.06
CA MET A 6 -6.47 -17.33 12.62
C MET A 6 -6.94 -16.16 11.77
N ILE A 7 -8.03 -15.50 12.15
CA ILE A 7 -8.56 -14.34 11.42
C ILE A 7 -7.57 -13.18 11.50
N VAL A 8 -7.12 -12.82 12.71
CA VAL A 8 -6.15 -11.74 12.90
C VAL A 8 -4.84 -12.06 12.18
N GLY A 9 -4.31 -13.27 12.34
CA GLY A 9 -3.10 -13.72 11.66
C GLY A 9 -3.22 -13.68 10.13
N THR A 10 -4.37 -14.09 9.58
CA THR A 10 -4.63 -14.02 8.13
C THR A 10 -4.68 -12.58 7.65
N LEU A 11 -5.36 -11.67 8.36
CA LEU A 11 -5.43 -10.26 8.00
C LEU A 11 -4.05 -9.60 8.04
N VAL A 12 -3.23 -9.92 9.04
CA VAL A 12 -1.84 -9.42 9.15
C VAL A 12 -0.98 -9.99 8.02
N ALA A 13 -1.03 -11.30 7.77
CA ALA A 13 -0.25 -11.93 6.71
C ALA A 13 -0.61 -11.39 5.32
N LEU A 14 -1.90 -11.27 5.01
CA LEU A 14 -2.37 -10.68 3.75
C LEU A 14 -2.00 -9.20 3.66
N GLY A 15 -2.18 -8.43 4.74
CA GLY A 15 -1.79 -7.02 4.78
C GLY A 15 -0.31 -6.83 4.48
N VAL A 16 0.56 -7.63 5.10
CA VAL A 16 2.00 -7.64 4.83
C VAL A 16 2.27 -8.04 3.37
N LEU A 17 1.73 -9.16 2.91
CA LEU A 17 1.97 -9.68 1.55
C LEU A 17 1.58 -8.66 0.48
N VAL A 18 0.39 -8.06 0.56
CA VAL A 18 -0.07 -7.09 -0.42
C VAL A 18 0.73 -5.78 -0.32
N THR A 19 1.04 -5.32 0.89
CA THR A 19 1.88 -4.12 1.07
C THR A 19 3.25 -4.30 0.39
N PHE A 20 3.88 -5.46 0.55
CA PHE A 20 5.15 -5.77 -0.10
C PHE A 20 5.00 -5.93 -1.63
N HIS A 21 3.89 -6.48 -2.11
CA HIS A 21 3.58 -6.56 -3.55
C HIS A 21 3.50 -5.17 -4.19
N GLU A 22 2.68 -4.28 -3.62
CA GLU A 22 2.54 -2.90 -4.09
C GLU A 22 3.86 -2.14 -3.97
N PHE A 23 4.61 -2.36 -2.88
CA PHE A 23 5.94 -1.78 -2.72
C PHE A 23 6.89 -2.22 -3.84
N GLY A 24 6.76 -3.45 -4.34
CA GLY A 24 7.49 -3.93 -5.51
C GLY A 24 7.21 -3.09 -6.76
N HIS A 25 5.94 -2.83 -7.08
CA HIS A 25 5.54 -1.97 -8.20
C HIS A 25 6.07 -0.55 -8.03
N PHE A 26 5.91 0.02 -6.84
CA PHE A 26 6.43 1.35 -6.50
C PHE A 26 7.95 1.45 -6.70
N TRP A 27 8.68 0.43 -6.23
CA TRP A 27 10.13 0.37 -6.26
C TRP A 27 10.66 0.23 -7.70
N VAL A 28 10.05 -0.66 -8.49
CA VAL A 28 10.40 -0.83 -9.90
C VAL A 28 10.04 0.42 -10.70
N ALA A 29 8.84 0.99 -10.51
CA ALA A 29 8.40 2.20 -11.19
C ALA A 29 9.39 3.37 -10.97
N ARG A 30 9.80 3.61 -9.72
CA ARG A 30 10.78 4.68 -9.42
C ARG A 30 12.15 4.45 -10.03
N ARG A 31 12.57 3.19 -10.20
CA ARG A 31 13.85 2.86 -10.84
C ARG A 31 13.80 2.97 -12.35
N CYS A 32 12.66 2.69 -12.96
CA CYS A 32 12.42 2.89 -14.38
C CYS A 32 12.18 4.37 -14.75
N GLY A 33 12.23 5.29 -13.77
CA GLY A 33 11.99 6.72 -13.99
C GLY A 33 10.50 7.10 -14.08
N VAL A 34 9.59 6.16 -13.83
CA VAL A 34 8.15 6.42 -13.82
C VAL A 34 7.78 7.17 -12.54
N LYS A 35 7.07 8.29 -12.70
CA LYS A 35 6.61 9.10 -11.57
C LYS A 35 5.41 8.43 -10.93
N VAL A 36 5.53 8.10 -9.64
CA VAL A 36 4.42 7.60 -8.83
C VAL A 36 3.71 8.78 -8.20
N LEU A 37 2.41 8.92 -8.48
CA LEU A 37 1.55 9.96 -7.94
C LEU A 37 1.07 9.62 -6.53
N ARG A 38 0.63 8.38 -6.32
CA ARG A 38 0.12 7.91 -5.03
C ARG A 38 0.55 6.48 -4.75
N PHE A 39 0.95 6.23 -3.51
CA PHE A 39 1.20 4.91 -2.96
C PHE A 39 0.24 4.71 -1.77
N SER A 40 -0.75 3.84 -1.91
CA SER A 40 -1.74 3.57 -0.86
C SER A 40 -1.55 2.17 -0.28
N VAL A 41 -1.36 2.11 1.04
CA VAL A 41 -1.42 0.87 1.81
C VAL A 41 -2.81 0.77 2.43
N GLY A 42 -3.55 -0.24 2.03
CA GLY A 42 -4.96 -0.41 2.37
C GLY A 42 -5.91 0.32 1.43
N PHE A 43 -7.21 0.10 1.69
CA PHE A 43 -8.35 0.70 0.99
C PHE A 43 -9.26 1.51 1.92
N GLY A 44 -10.12 2.32 1.31
CA GLY A 44 -11.15 3.07 2.02
C GLY A 44 -10.65 4.39 2.59
N MET A 45 -11.11 4.73 3.80
CA MET A 45 -10.84 6.03 4.40
C MET A 45 -9.34 6.19 4.69
N PRO A 46 -8.67 7.23 4.16
CA PRO A 46 -7.28 7.51 4.46
C PRO A 46 -7.15 7.93 5.92
N LEU A 47 -6.39 7.17 6.70
CA LEU A 47 -6.07 7.50 8.09
C LEU A 47 -4.86 8.42 8.18
N LEU A 48 -3.85 8.17 7.34
CA LEU A 48 -2.62 8.95 7.30
C LEU A 48 -2.26 9.26 5.87
N ARG A 49 -1.83 10.50 5.63
CA ARG A 49 -1.37 10.97 4.32
C ARG A 49 -0.14 11.83 4.46
N TRP A 50 0.86 11.59 3.63
CA TRP A 50 2.06 12.44 3.57
C TRP A 50 2.64 12.46 2.16
N HIS A 51 3.52 13.42 1.88
CA HIS A 51 4.18 13.54 0.58
C HIS A 51 5.70 13.37 0.73
N ASP A 52 6.30 12.57 -0.16
CA ASP A 52 7.76 12.50 -0.29
C ASP A 52 8.29 13.67 -1.13
N LYS A 53 9.61 13.92 -1.05
CA LYS A 53 10.34 14.93 -1.82
C LYS A 53 10.17 14.79 -3.33
N LYS A 54 9.83 13.59 -3.84
CA LYS A 54 9.55 13.35 -5.26
C LYS A 54 8.08 13.60 -5.65
N GLY A 55 7.26 14.09 -4.72
CA GLY A 55 5.84 14.42 -4.94
C GLY A 55 4.90 13.20 -4.94
N THR A 56 5.36 12.05 -4.43
CA THR A 56 4.49 10.88 -4.24
C THR A 56 3.69 11.04 -2.96
N GLU A 57 2.36 10.92 -3.06
CA GLU A 57 1.45 10.87 -1.92
C GLU A 57 1.42 9.46 -1.34
N PHE A 58 1.87 9.30 -0.11
CA PHE A 58 1.75 8.07 0.64
C PHE A 58 0.48 8.13 1.48
N VAL A 59 -0.32 7.07 1.40
CA VAL A 59 -1.59 6.94 2.11
C VAL A 59 -1.59 5.63 2.88
N VAL A 60 -1.99 5.68 4.14
CA VAL A 60 -2.36 4.50 4.93
C VAL A 60 -3.85 4.58 5.20
N ALA A 61 -4.61 3.61 4.71
CA ALA A 61 -6.06 3.58 4.81
C ALA A 61 -6.54 2.58 5.86
N ALA A 62 -7.80 2.72 6.28
CA ALA A 62 -8.36 1.97 7.40
C ALA A 62 -8.51 0.47 7.14
N ILE A 63 -8.66 0.03 5.88
CA ILE A 63 -8.89 -1.36 5.54
C ILE A 63 -7.58 -1.96 5.02
N PRO A 64 -6.92 -2.89 5.75
CA PRO A 64 -5.62 -3.45 5.35
C PRO A 64 -5.71 -4.52 4.26
N LEU A 65 -6.89 -4.73 3.65
CA LEU A 65 -7.16 -5.78 2.66
C LEU A 65 -6.64 -5.45 1.25
N GLY A 66 -5.61 -4.61 1.15
CA GLY A 66 -4.82 -4.47 -0.07
C GLY A 66 -4.09 -3.14 -0.15
N GLY A 67 -4.05 -2.54 -1.34
CA GLY A 67 -3.33 -1.31 -1.63
C GLY A 67 -3.35 -1.02 -3.12
N TYR A 68 -2.82 0.13 -3.52
CA TYR A 68 -2.61 0.43 -4.93
C TYR A 68 -1.49 1.46 -5.11
N VAL A 69 -0.79 1.34 -6.24
CA VAL A 69 0.16 2.34 -6.74
C VAL A 69 -0.46 3.05 -7.93
N LYS A 70 -0.59 4.37 -7.87
CA LYS A 70 -1.00 5.18 -9.02
C LYS A 70 0.22 5.78 -9.70
N MET A 71 0.50 5.35 -10.92
CA MET A 71 1.57 5.88 -11.75
C MET A 71 1.07 7.09 -12.57
N LEU A 72 1.99 7.90 -13.10
CA LEU A 72 1.64 9.10 -13.88
C LEU A 72 0.91 8.77 -15.19
N ASP A 73 1.18 7.58 -15.75
CA ASP A 73 0.66 7.12 -17.04
C ASP A 73 -0.51 6.12 -16.89
N GLU A 74 -1.03 5.96 -15.67
CA GLU A 74 -2.07 5.00 -15.27
C GLU A 74 -3.27 5.71 -14.61
#